data_AF-A0A087TJ53-F1
#
_entry.id   AF-A0A087TJ53-F1
#
_cell.length_a   1.000
_cell.length_b   1.000
_cell.length_c   1.000
_cell.angle_alpha   90.00
_cell.angle_beta   90.00
_cell.angle_gamma   90.00
#
_symmetry.space_group_name_H-M   'P 1'
#
loop_
_entity.id
_entity.type
_entity.pdbx_description
1 polymer ?
#
loop_
_entity_poly.entity_id
_entity_poly.type
_entity_poly.pdbx_seq_one_letter_code
_entity_poly.pdbx_strand_id
1 'polypeptide(L)'
;RYRFAVLLVEIKQAEVLPYVAAVLGVINCIILGACGFRLRTRVRNEFLALGLLDLLESLKQLPDEEVQLQCSVFVKSQMADED
;
A
#
# COMPACT_ATOMS: atom_id res chain seq x y z
N ARG A 1 -17.24 8.99 4.26
CA ARG A 1 -16.29 8.97 3.12
C ARG A 1 -14.94 8.51 3.67
N TYR A 2 -14.48 7.30 3.33
CA TYR A 2 -13.16 6.83 3.76
C TYR A 2 -12.09 7.51 2.89
N ARG A 3 -11.27 8.38 3.50
CA ARG A 3 -10.33 9.26 2.76
C ARG A 3 -9.35 8.52 1.85
N PHE A 4 -9.01 7.28 2.21
CA PHE A 4 -8.04 6.45 1.49
C PHE A 4 -8.65 5.47 0.49
N ALA A 5 -9.98 5.32 0.49
CA ALA A 5 -10.65 4.37 -0.40
C ALA A 5 -10.42 4.68 -1.88
N VAL A 6 -10.24 5.95 -2.24
CA VAL A 6 -9.95 6.35 -3.62
C VAL A 6 -8.67 5.70 -4.14
N LEU A 7 -7.61 5.61 -3.33
CA LEU A 7 -6.34 5.01 -3.76
C LEU A 7 -6.48 3.52 -4.07
N LEU A 8 -7.33 2.80 -3.32
CA LEU A 8 -7.60 1.38 -3.59
C LEU A 8 -8.48 1.20 -4.84
N VAL A 9 -9.40 2.13 -5.09
CA VAL A 9 -10.20 2.14 -6.33
C VAL A 9 -9.30 2.38 -7.53
N GLU A 10 -8.38 3.35 -7.45
CA GLU A 10 -7.41 3.65 -8.52
C GLU A 10 -6.58 2.41 -8.88
N ILE A 11 -6.05 1.68 -7.88
CA ILE A 11 -5.31 0.44 -8.14
C ILE A 11 -6.19 -0.61 -8.83
N LYS A 12 -7.44 -0.78 -8.38
CA LYS A 12 -8.36 -1.79 -8.94
C LYS A 12 -8.84 -1.46 -10.36
N GLN A 13 -8.87 -0.18 -10.72
CA GLN A 13 -9.32 0.29 -12.03
C GLN A 13 -8.17 0.58 -12.99
N ALA A 14 -6.93 0.52 -12.53
CA ALA A 14 -5.76 0.79 -13.33
C ALA A 14 -5.63 -0.21 -14.49
N GLU A 15 -5.46 0.32 -15.70
CA GLU A 15 -5.24 -0.48 -16.91
C GLU A 15 -3.75 -0.80 -17.15
N VAL A 16 -2.84 -0.11 -16.46
CA VAL A 16 -1.39 -0.22 -16.67
C VAL A 16 -0.64 -0.40 -15.34
N LEU A 17 0.30 -1.34 -15.33
CA LEU A 17 1.09 -1.70 -14.14
C LEU A 17 1.95 -0.54 -13.59
N PRO A 18 2.57 0.33 -14.42
CA PRO A 18 3.30 1.49 -13.89
C PRO A 18 2.42 2.43 -13.05
N TYR A 19 1.15 2.56 -13.39
CA TYR A 19 0.20 3.37 -12.63
C TYR A 19 -0.15 2.70 -11.31
N VAL A 20 -0.40 1.39 -11.31
CA VAL A 20 -0.58 0.59 -10.08
C VAL A 20 0.60 0.79 -9.13
N ALA A 21 1.82 0.67 -9.65
CA ALA A 21 3.02 0.81 -8.85
C ALA A 21 3.18 2.22 -8.28
N ALA A 22 2.90 3.25 -9.07
CA ALA A 22 2.91 4.65 -8.61
C ALA A 22 1.88 4.89 -7.48
N VAL A 23 0.65 4.40 -7.61
CA VAL A 23 -0.39 4.55 -6.57
C VAL A 23 -0.02 3.78 -5.30
N LEU A 24 0.53 2.57 -5.44
CA LEU A 24 1.03 1.81 -4.28
C LEU A 24 2.22 2.52 -3.62
N GLY A 25 3.10 3.14 -4.41
CA GLY A 25 4.17 4.00 -3.94
C GLY A 25 3.64 5.20 -3.14
N VAL A 26 2.57 5.85 -3.60
CA VAL A 26 1.90 6.93 -2.84
C VAL A 26 1.37 6.42 -1.49
N ILE A 27 0.77 5.23 -1.45
CA ILE A 27 0.32 4.60 -0.19
C ILE A 27 1.53 4.38 0.75
N ASN A 28 2.63 3.83 0.24
CA ASN A 28 3.85 3.64 1.00
C ASN A 28 4.40 4.97 1.54
N CYS A 29 4.44 6.03 0.73
CA CYS A 29 4.86 7.36 1.16
C CYS A 29 3.95 7.95 2.25
N ILE A 30 2.64 7.77 2.17
CA ILE A 30 1.68 8.23 3.18
C ILE A 30 1.94 7.52 4.52
N ILE A 31 2.18 6.20 4.50
CA ILE A 31 2.44 5.42 5.71
C ILE A 31 3.81 5.78 6.31
N LEU A 32 4.87 5.75 5.50
CA LEU A 32 6.24 6.01 5.96
C LEU A 32 6.45 7.47 6.37
N GLY A 33 5.74 8.40 5.73
CA GLY A 33 5.78 9.84 6.05
C GLY A 33 5.00 10.22 7.31
N ALA A 34 4.20 9.32 7.88
CA ALA A 34 3.46 9.61 9.11
C ALA A 34 4.42 9.74 10.31
N CYS A 35 4.32 10.87 11.03
CA CYS A 35 5.19 11.18 12.15
C CYS A 35 4.92 10.27 13.36
N GLY A 36 5.85 9.33 13.58
CA GLY A 36 5.87 8.47 14.74
C GLY A 36 5.06 7.18 14.59
N PHE A 37 5.49 6.15 15.34
CA PHE A 37 4.96 4.79 15.27
C PHE A 37 3.42 4.73 15.38
N ARG A 38 2.84 5.40 16.38
CA ARG A 38 1.38 5.39 16.61
C ARG A 38 0.59 5.88 15.39
N LEU A 39 1.08 6.92 14.72
CA LEU A 39 0.38 7.47 13.55
C LEU A 39 0.57 6.57 12.33
N ARG A 40 1.79 6.06 12.10
CA ARG A 40 2.05 5.07 11.03
C ARG A 40 1.14 3.86 11.15
N THR A 41 1.07 3.24 12.34
CA THR A 41 0.22 2.07 12.59
C THR A 41 -1.26 2.38 12.40
N ARG A 42 -1.73 3.54 12.86
CA ARG A 42 -3.12 3.96 12.64
C ARG A 42 -3.43 4.11 11.15
N VAL A 43 -2.57 4.79 10.40
CA VAL A 43 -2.76 5.01 8.95
C VAL A 43 -2.71 3.66 8.20
N ARG A 44 -1.75 2.79 8.52
CA ARG A 44 -1.67 1.43 7.96
C ARG A 44 -2.96 0.65 8.24
N ASN A 45 -3.46 0.67 9.47
CA ASN A 45 -4.70 -0.03 9.84
C ASN A 45 -5.93 0.51 9.11
N GLU A 46 -5.97 1.81 8.79
CA GLU A 46 -7.05 2.36 7.95
C GLU A 46 -6.99 1.81 6.52
N PHE A 47 -5.81 1.62 5.93
CA PHE A 47 -5.68 0.95 4.64
C PHE A 47 -6.02 -0.54 4.69
N LEU A 48 -5.57 -1.25 5.73
CA LEU A 48 -5.88 -2.66 5.94
C LEU A 48 -7.39 -2.88 6.07
N ALA A 49 -8.09 -2.02 6.82
CA ALA A 49 -9.55 -2.06 6.97
C ALA A 49 -10.31 -1.83 5.64
N LEU A 50 -9.66 -1.24 4.63
CA LEU A 50 -10.21 -1.07 3.28
C LEU A 50 -9.90 -2.24 2.34
N GLY A 51 -9.21 -3.28 2.82
CA GLY A 51 -8.85 -4.46 2.04
C GLY A 51 -7.53 -4.31 1.28
N LEU A 52 -6.60 -3.47 1.74
CA LEU A 52 -5.28 -3.35 1.11
C LEU A 52 -4.50 -4.67 1.16
N LEU A 53 -4.66 -5.47 2.22
CA LEU A 53 -3.92 -6.73 2.37
C LEU A 53 -4.26 -7.72 1.24
N ASP A 54 -5.54 -7.97 1.02
CA ASP A 54 -6.01 -8.84 -0.07
C ASP A 54 -5.56 -8.33 -1.44
N LEU A 55 -5.55 -6.99 -1.60
CA LEU A 55 -5.08 -6.36 -2.83
C LEU A 55 -3.58 -6.64 -3.04
N LEU A 56 -2.74 -6.47 -2.02
CA LEU A 56 -1.31 -6.79 -2.08
C LEU A 56 -1.06 -8.26 -2.44
N GLU A 57 -1.89 -9.18 -1.96
CA GLU A 57 -1.78 -10.60 -2.31
C GLU A 57 -2.05 -10.88 -3.79
N SER A 58 -2.94 -10.10 -4.42
CA SER A 58 -3.16 -10.16 -5.87
C SER A 58 -2.04 -9.48 -6.65
N LEU A 59 -1.57 -8.31 -6.19
CA LEU A 59 -0.56 -7.51 -6.88
C LEU A 59 0.81 -8.19 -6.91
N LYS A 60 1.19 -8.91 -5.84
CA LYS A 60 2.48 -9.63 -5.79
C LYS A 60 2.60 -10.75 -6.84
N GLN A 61 1.47 -11.21 -7.42
CA GLN A 61 1.45 -12.23 -8.46
C GLN A 61 1.65 -11.64 -9.88
N LEU A 62 1.58 -10.31 -10.02
CA LEU A 62 1.79 -9.65 -11.29
C LEU A 62 3.28 -9.68 -11.66
N PRO A 63 3.64 -9.95 -12.93
CA PRO A 63 5.04 -10.06 -13.36
C PRO A 63 5.64 -8.66 -13.63
N ASP A 64 5.58 -7.77 -12.64
CA ASP A 64 6.13 -6.41 -12.72
C ASP A 64 7.02 -6.13 -11.50
N GLU A 65 8.29 -5.82 -11.76
CA GLU A 65 9.31 -5.66 -10.72
C GLU A 65 9.01 -4.48 -9.80
N GLU A 66 8.46 -3.38 -10.32
CA GLU A 66 8.17 -2.18 -9.53
C GLU A 66 6.94 -2.41 -8.63
N VAL A 67 5.89 -3.06 -9.14
CA VAL A 67 4.74 -3.47 -8.30
C VAL A 67 5.19 -4.41 -7.18
N GLN A 68 6.02 -5.41 -7.50
CA GLN A 68 6.54 -6.36 -6.51
C GLN A 68 7.45 -5.68 -5.48
N LEU A 69 8.27 -4.73 -5.92
CA LEU A 69 9.11 -3.91 -5.04
C LEU A 69 8.24 -3.11 -4.07
N GLN A 70 7.21 -2.41 -4.55
CA GLN A 70 6.32 -1.62 -3.70
C GLN A 70 5.53 -2.49 -2.71
N CYS A 71 5.10 -3.70 -3.10
CA CYS A 71 4.53 -4.68 -2.17
C CYS A 71 5.54 -5.08 -1.08
N SER A 72 6.80 -5.31 -1.47
CA SER A 72 7.87 -5.68 -0.54
C SER A 72 8.21 -4.54 0.43
N VAL A 73 8.21 -3.29 -0.03
CA VAL A 73 8.39 -2.10 0.82
C VAL A 73 7.33 -2.03 1.90
N PHE A 74 6.06 -2.27 1.53
CA PHE A 74 4.98 -2.30 2.49
C PHE A 74 5.22 -3.33 3.60
N VAL A 75 5.48 -4.60 3.22
CA VAL A 75 5.69 -5.70 4.17
C VAL A 75 6.90 -5.44 5.06
N LYS A 76 8.03 -5.02 4.49
CA LYS A 76 9.25 -4.69 5.27
C LYS A 76 8.99 -3.56 6.26
N SER A 77 8.26 -2.52 5.86
CA SER A 77 7.92 -1.42 6.76
C SER A 77 7.01 -1.84 7.90
N GLN A 78 6.15 -2.84 7.66
CA GLN A 78 5.27 -3.39 8.68
C GLN A 78 6.06 -4.23 9.68
N MET A 79 6.93 -5.12 9.20
CA MET A 79 7.79 -5.94 10.09
C MET A 79 8.67 -5.07 10.98
N ALA A 80 9.29 -4.02 10.42
CA ALA A 80 10.11 -3.08 11.17
C ALA A 80 9.35 -2.26 12.24
N ASP A 81 8.02 -2.21 12.14
CA ASP A 81 7.14 -1.59 13.13
C ASP A 81 6.68 -2.60 14.21
N GLU A 82 6.81 -3.91 13.96
CA GLU A 82 6.43 -4.98 14.88
C GLU A 82 7.61 -5.47 15.75
N ASP A 83 8.85 -5.24 15.30
CA ASP A 83 10.11 -5.48 16.03
C ASP A 83 10.45 -4.36 17.04
#